data_AF-A0A537C7D8-F1
#
_entry.id   AF-A0A537C7D8-F1
#
_cell.length_a   1.000
_cell.length_b   1.000
_cell.length_c   1.000
_cell.angle_alpha   90.00
_cell.angle_beta   90.00
_cell.angle_gamma   90.00
#
_symmetry.space_group_name_H-M   'P 1'
#
loop_
_entity.id
_entity.type
_entity.pdbx_description
1 polymer ?
#
loop_
_entity_poly.entity_id
_entity_poly.type
_entity_poly.pdbx_seq_one_letter_code
_entity_poly.pdbx_strand_id
1 'polypeptide(L)'
;MRSSSSSMSAPRGASCCFSSNPTTWCPPIWSDRPWRSICRNSAALSPCLGASRQRRSRRMPRSLLKPVLFFDFDNTLMQGDMLDEVIEKYSPNEAWRDWENAWAQGHLAARDCLRLQVENMRVSRERLFEDLTRVRIDPAFAEIVEWAKLRQVGVNIVSDSFVPLIRHILRSNGIDGIPVFANDLRFLANGRLVASFPFYDPACERSANAKARHLMPYRANRIIFAGDGHSDLDAALAADVVFAKCALANELDARGVAFYPFDTLEPVLAYLETVEDALREPAAWAAGPDEGR
;
A
#
# COMPACT_ATOMS: atom_id res chain seq x y z
N MET A 1 20.39 40.95 0.44
CA MET A 1 19.00 41.17 -0.01
C MET A 1 18.38 39.80 -0.26
N ARG A 2 17.35 39.48 0.55
CA ARG A 2 16.37 38.36 0.52
C ARG A 2 16.74 37.07 -0.21
N SER A 3 17.05 36.04 0.58
CA SER A 3 16.84 34.62 0.26
C SER A 3 15.38 34.24 0.54
N SER A 4 14.70 33.68 -0.45
CA SER A 4 13.33 33.18 -0.34
C SER A 4 13.37 31.66 -0.13
N SER A 5 13.01 31.22 1.08
CA SER A 5 12.73 29.82 1.40
C SER A 5 11.28 29.50 1.01
N SER A 6 11.11 28.63 0.02
CA SER A 6 9.78 28.11 -0.37
C SER A 6 9.47 26.88 0.48
N SER A 7 8.59 27.03 1.48
CA SER A 7 8.02 25.91 2.21
C SER A 7 6.95 25.20 1.37
N MET A 8 7.17 23.95 0.97
CA MET A 8 6.10 23.12 0.42
C MET A 8 5.07 22.85 1.51
N SER A 9 3.94 23.53 1.41
CA SER A 9 2.74 23.26 2.19
C SER A 9 1.91 22.23 1.41
N ALA A 10 1.29 21.27 2.11
CA ALA A 10 0.33 20.37 1.47
C ALA A 10 -0.78 21.20 0.77
N PRO A 11 -1.03 21.01 -0.54
CA PRO A 11 -2.05 21.77 -1.23
C PRO A 11 -3.42 21.41 -0.66
N ARG A 12 -4.19 22.44 -0.29
CA ARG A 12 -5.62 22.29 0.02
C ARG A 12 -6.36 22.11 -1.29
N GLY A 13 -7.04 20.98 -1.44
CA GLY A 13 -8.14 20.73 -2.37
C GLY A 13 -7.90 21.18 -3.81
N ALA A 14 -7.38 20.29 -4.65
CA ALA A 14 -7.50 20.40 -6.10
C ALA A 14 -8.37 19.26 -6.62
N SER A 15 -9.45 19.65 -7.30
CA SER A 15 -10.39 18.81 -8.03
C SER A 15 -9.68 17.82 -8.96
N CYS A 16 -9.87 16.52 -8.76
CA CYS A 16 -9.48 15.50 -9.74
C CYS A 16 -10.52 15.38 -10.86
N CYS A 17 -10.04 14.89 -12.01
CA CYS A 17 -10.74 14.44 -13.22
C CYS A 17 -10.98 15.51 -14.31
N PHE A 18 -10.16 15.46 -15.37
CA PHE A 18 -10.60 15.03 -16.71
C PHE A 18 -9.37 14.87 -17.61
N SER A 19 -9.02 13.63 -17.96
CA SER A 19 -8.15 13.34 -19.11
C SER A 19 -8.82 12.24 -19.92
N SER A 20 -9.12 12.58 -21.17
CA SER A 20 -9.90 11.80 -22.11
C SER A 20 -8.99 10.90 -22.94
N ASN A 21 -8.94 9.61 -22.60
CA ASN A 21 -8.67 8.55 -23.58
C ASN A 21 -9.21 7.19 -23.07
N PRO A 22 -9.98 6.41 -23.86
CA PRO A 22 -10.77 5.30 -23.35
C PRO A 22 -10.08 3.95 -23.62
N THR A 23 -9.31 3.42 -22.66
CA THR A 23 -8.99 1.97 -22.58
C THR A 23 -8.62 1.48 -21.18
N THR A 24 -8.58 2.31 -20.15
CA THR A 24 -8.39 1.86 -18.76
C THR A 24 -9.73 1.78 -18.06
N TRP A 25 -10.14 0.56 -17.71
CA TRP A 25 -11.31 0.32 -16.86
C TRP A 25 -11.02 0.81 -15.44
N CYS A 26 -11.19 2.12 -15.19
CA CYS A 26 -11.66 2.59 -13.89
C CYS A 26 -13.18 2.55 -13.98
N PRO A 27 -13.89 1.60 -13.33
CA PRO A 27 -15.34 1.65 -13.31
C PRO A 27 -15.79 2.96 -12.64
N PRO A 28 -16.87 3.59 -13.13
CA PRO A 28 -17.37 4.82 -12.55
C PRO A 28 -17.79 4.61 -11.09
N ILE A 29 -17.49 5.62 -10.27
CA ILE A 29 -17.91 5.75 -8.88
C ILE A 29 -19.44 5.58 -8.79
N TRP A 30 -19.90 4.54 -8.09
CA TRP A 30 -21.31 4.36 -7.71
C TRP A 30 -21.44 3.94 -6.25
N SER A 31 -21.65 4.92 -5.38
CA SER A 31 -22.81 5.06 -4.50
C SER A 31 -22.45 5.83 -3.22
N ASP A 32 -23.10 6.98 -3.07
CA ASP A 32 -23.11 7.75 -1.83
C ASP A 32 -23.87 6.97 -0.74
N ARG A 33 -23.14 6.25 0.12
CA ARG A 33 -23.65 5.89 1.45
C ARG A 33 -22.58 6.09 2.51
N PRO A 34 -22.85 6.86 3.58
CA PRO A 34 -21.92 6.98 4.69
C PRO A 34 -21.98 5.72 5.55
N TRP A 35 -20.93 4.89 5.52
CA TRP A 35 -20.75 3.77 6.45
C TRP A 35 -20.45 4.32 7.85
N ARG A 36 -21.47 4.43 8.69
CA ARG A 36 -21.35 4.82 10.11
C ARG A 36 -21.23 3.59 11.00
N SER A 37 -20.13 3.55 11.77
CA SER A 37 -19.90 2.80 13.03
C SER A 37 -19.86 1.27 12.89
N ILE A 38 -19.06 0.48 13.61
CA ILE A 38 -18.76 0.50 15.05
C ILE A 38 -17.42 -0.23 15.29
N CYS A 39 -16.46 0.43 15.94
CA CYS A 39 -15.51 -0.21 16.85
C CYS A 39 -15.46 0.69 18.09
N ARG A 40 -16.31 0.38 19.07
CA ARG A 40 -16.33 1.02 20.39
C ARG A 40 -16.46 -0.04 21.48
N ASN A 41 -15.76 0.24 22.58
CA ASN A 41 -15.71 -0.40 23.90
C ASN A 41 -14.57 -1.41 24.09
N SER A 42 -13.78 -1.38 25.18
CA SER A 42 -14.07 -0.86 26.52
C SER A 42 -12.85 -0.23 27.19
N ALA A 43 -13.08 0.91 27.85
CA ALA A 43 -12.26 1.41 28.94
C ALA A 43 -12.76 0.82 30.26
N ALA A 44 -11.85 0.37 31.12
CA ALA A 44 -11.86 0.57 32.58
C ALA A 44 -10.74 -0.25 33.20
N LEU A 45 -9.79 0.39 33.89
CA LEU A 45 -9.26 -0.04 35.19
C LEU A 45 -8.53 1.16 35.83
N SER A 46 -8.78 1.32 37.13
CA SER A 46 -8.51 2.48 38.00
C SER A 46 -7.02 2.74 38.33
N PRO A 47 -6.67 3.94 38.84
CA PRO A 47 -5.28 4.36 39.02
C PRO A 47 -4.70 3.95 40.38
N CYS A 48 -3.54 3.31 40.39
CA CYS A 48 -2.69 3.18 41.58
C CYS A 48 -1.67 4.34 41.61
N LEU A 49 -1.72 5.11 42.69
CA LEU A 49 -0.77 6.17 43.05
C LEU A 49 0.59 5.56 43.40
N GLY A 50 1.63 6.03 42.69
CA GLY A 50 3.01 5.64 42.92
C GLY A 50 3.93 6.53 42.08
N ALA A 51 4.10 7.78 42.51
CA ALA A 51 4.97 8.74 41.84
C ALA A 51 6.45 8.34 42.00
N SER A 52 6.97 7.58 41.05
CA SER A 52 8.40 7.57 40.74
C SER A 52 8.64 8.54 39.59
N ARG A 53 9.54 9.51 39.78
CA ARG A 53 10.04 10.40 38.72
C ARG A 53 10.86 9.55 37.74
N GLN A 54 10.19 8.78 36.89
CA GLN A 54 10.82 8.24 35.69
C GLN A 54 11.13 9.42 34.79
N ARG A 55 12.42 9.67 34.55
CA ARG A 55 12.87 10.53 33.45
C ARG A 55 12.16 10.04 32.20
N ARG A 56 11.15 10.78 31.74
CA ARG A 56 10.49 10.52 30.46
C ARG A 56 11.58 10.60 29.40
N SER A 57 12.06 9.44 28.96
CA SER A 57 12.81 9.31 27.71
C SER A 57 12.01 10.07 26.66
N ARG A 58 12.56 11.18 26.15
CA ARG A 58 11.95 11.93 25.06
C ARG A 58 11.92 10.98 23.86
N ARG A 59 10.75 10.43 23.54
CA ARG A 59 10.56 9.67 22.31
C ARG A 59 10.94 10.58 21.14
N MET A 60 11.84 10.11 20.28
CA MET A 60 12.25 10.83 19.09
C MET A 60 11.02 11.16 18.23
N PRO A 61 10.94 12.36 17.64
CA PRO A 61 9.95 12.66 16.61
C PRO A 61 9.98 11.60 15.51
N ARG A 62 8.82 11.11 15.06
CA ARG A 62 8.75 10.07 14.02
C ARG A 62 9.40 10.50 12.70
N SER A 63 9.49 11.81 12.44
CA SER A 63 10.19 12.38 11.29
C SER A 63 11.69 12.08 11.28
N LEU A 64 12.30 11.81 12.43
CA LEU A 64 13.73 11.49 12.58
C LEU A 64 14.00 9.98 12.62
N LEU A 65 12.96 9.14 12.56
CA LEU A 65 13.15 7.69 12.52
C LEU A 65 13.55 7.26 11.11
N LYS A 66 14.41 6.23 11.03
CA LYS A 66 14.79 5.63 9.76
C LYS A 66 13.54 5.13 9.02
N PRO A 67 13.36 5.48 7.73
CA PRO A 67 12.20 5.04 6.99
C PRO A 67 12.21 3.53 6.72
N VAL A 68 11.02 3.00 6.48
CA VAL A 68 10.76 1.69 5.86
C VAL A 68 9.62 1.87 4.88
N LEU A 69 9.73 1.25 3.70
CA LEU A 69 8.81 1.45 2.59
C LEU A 69 7.92 0.22 2.41
N PHE A 70 6.65 0.48 2.17
CA PHE A 70 5.63 -0.51 1.84
C PHE A 70 4.86 -0.04 0.62
N PHE A 71 4.69 -0.92 -0.35
CA PHE A 71 3.94 -0.65 -1.57
C PHE A 71 2.87 -1.72 -1.74
N ASP A 72 1.65 -1.29 -2.09
CA ASP A 72 0.76 -2.18 -2.82
C ASP A 72 1.34 -2.52 -4.20
N PHE A 73 0.82 -3.53 -4.87
CA PHE A 73 1.34 -4.00 -6.15
C PHE A 73 0.50 -3.56 -7.35
N ASP A 74 -0.65 -4.22 -7.57
CA ASP A 74 -1.55 -3.95 -8.69
C ASP A 74 -2.06 -2.51 -8.61
N ASN A 75 -2.18 -1.84 -9.77
CA ASN A 75 -2.48 -0.42 -9.89
C ASN A 75 -1.56 0.58 -9.14
N THR A 76 -0.65 0.14 -8.27
CA THR A 76 0.27 0.99 -7.51
C THR A 76 1.68 0.99 -8.09
N LEU A 77 2.35 -0.16 -8.16
CA LEU A 77 3.68 -0.29 -8.78
C LEU A 77 3.61 -0.43 -10.31
N MET A 78 2.41 -0.65 -10.85
CA MET A 78 2.17 -0.85 -12.27
C MET A 78 0.83 -0.21 -12.64
N GLN A 79 0.67 0.16 -13.90
CA GLN A 79 -0.61 0.64 -14.40
C GLN A 79 -1.47 -0.54 -14.87
N GLY A 80 -2.73 -0.54 -14.45
CA GLY A 80 -3.69 -1.59 -14.75
C GLY A 80 -3.67 -2.73 -13.73
N ASP A 81 -4.81 -3.37 -13.58
CA ASP A 81 -4.97 -4.57 -12.78
C ASP A 81 -4.82 -5.80 -13.68
N MET A 82 -3.62 -6.38 -13.67
CA MET A 82 -3.36 -7.57 -14.47
C MET A 82 -4.06 -8.80 -13.92
N LEU A 83 -4.39 -8.83 -12.63
CA LEU A 83 -5.14 -9.93 -12.05
C LEU A 83 -6.57 -9.93 -12.62
N ASP A 84 -7.21 -8.76 -12.69
CA ASP A 84 -8.52 -8.60 -13.32
C ASP A 84 -8.50 -9.01 -14.79
N GLU A 85 -7.50 -8.55 -15.54
CA GLU A 85 -7.36 -8.90 -16.97
C GLU A 85 -7.24 -10.42 -17.19
N VAL A 86 -6.46 -11.12 -16.36
CA VAL A 86 -6.31 -12.58 -16.51
C VAL A 86 -7.52 -13.34 -15.96
N ILE A 87 -8.21 -12.82 -14.94
CA ILE A 87 -9.49 -13.39 -14.48
C ILE A 87 -10.52 -13.32 -15.60
N GLU A 88 -10.69 -12.16 -16.24
CA GLU A 88 -11.63 -11.99 -17.34
C GLU A 88 -11.27 -12.90 -18.53
N LYS A 89 -9.99 -12.91 -18.92
CA LYS A 89 -9.51 -13.68 -20.08
C LYS A 89 -9.62 -15.20 -19.91
N TYR A 90 -9.35 -15.72 -18.72
CA TYR A 90 -9.24 -17.17 -18.48
C TYR A 90 -10.44 -17.76 -17.73
N SER A 91 -11.43 -16.97 -17.35
CA SER A 91 -12.68 -17.48 -16.82
C SER A 91 -13.52 -18.11 -17.94
N PRO A 92 -14.00 -19.36 -17.78
CA PRO A 92 -14.82 -20.03 -18.80
C PRO A 92 -16.26 -19.47 -18.88
N ASN A 93 -16.64 -18.58 -17.97
CA ASN A 93 -17.95 -17.96 -17.87
C ASN A 93 -17.82 -16.61 -17.14
N GLU A 94 -18.90 -15.82 -17.12
CA GLU A 94 -18.91 -14.50 -16.49
C GLU A 94 -19.23 -14.50 -14.99
N ALA A 95 -19.23 -15.66 -14.31
CA ALA A 95 -19.55 -15.73 -12.87
C ALA A 95 -18.60 -14.89 -12.00
N TRP A 96 -17.39 -14.60 -12.50
CA TRP A 96 -16.45 -13.70 -11.85
C TRP A 96 -17.00 -12.28 -11.66
N ARG A 97 -17.86 -11.80 -12.58
CA ARG A 97 -18.53 -10.49 -12.47
C ARG A 97 -19.52 -10.47 -11.31
N ASP A 98 -20.24 -11.57 -11.08
CA ASP A 98 -21.19 -11.67 -9.97
C ASP A 98 -20.48 -11.66 -8.61
N TRP A 99 -19.34 -12.35 -8.50
CA TRP A 99 -18.52 -12.33 -7.28
C TRP A 99 -17.90 -10.96 -7.03
N GLU A 100 -17.42 -10.30 -8.08
CA GLU A 100 -16.88 -8.93 -8.02
C GLU A 100 -17.94 -7.95 -7.53
N ASN A 101 -19.15 -8.00 -8.11
CA ASN A 101 -20.28 -7.19 -7.69
C ASN A 101 -20.69 -7.47 -6.24
N ALA A 102 -20.70 -8.74 -5.82
CA ALA A 102 -21.03 -9.11 -4.45
C ALA A 102 -19.98 -8.58 -3.46
N TRP A 103 -18.70 -8.62 -3.82
CA TRP A 103 -17.62 -8.04 -3.01
C TRP A 103 -17.73 -6.53 -2.92
N ALA A 104 -17.92 -5.84 -4.04
CA ALA A 104 -18.09 -4.39 -4.08
C ALA A 104 -19.28 -3.91 -3.23
N GLN A 105 -20.34 -4.72 -3.12
CA GLN A 105 -21.50 -4.44 -2.27
C GLN A 105 -21.32 -4.86 -0.80
N GLY A 106 -20.20 -5.48 -0.43
CA GLY A 106 -19.94 -6.00 0.91
C GLY A 106 -20.71 -7.28 1.25
N HIS A 107 -21.28 -7.97 0.25
CA HIS A 107 -21.97 -9.25 0.42
C HIS A 107 -21.02 -10.47 0.34
N LEU A 108 -19.78 -10.26 -0.12
CA LEU A 108 -18.76 -11.29 -0.24
C LEU A 108 -17.42 -10.76 0.29
N ALA A 109 -16.73 -11.52 1.15
CA ALA A 109 -15.42 -11.13 1.65
C ALA A 109 -14.37 -11.16 0.51
N ALA A 110 -13.38 -10.27 0.56
CA ALA A 110 -12.34 -10.16 -0.48
C ALA A 110 -11.63 -11.50 -0.77
N ARG A 111 -11.30 -12.24 0.29
CA ARG A 111 -10.71 -13.59 0.18
C ARG A 111 -11.57 -14.55 -0.64
N ASP A 112 -12.87 -14.58 -0.38
CA ASP A 112 -13.77 -15.50 -1.06
C ASP A 112 -14.02 -15.09 -2.51
N CYS A 113 -14.10 -13.78 -2.78
CA CYS A 113 -14.14 -13.25 -4.14
C CYS A 113 -12.94 -13.74 -4.95
N LEU A 114 -11.71 -13.42 -4.49
CA LEU A 114 -10.48 -13.80 -5.17
C LEU A 114 -10.32 -15.32 -5.32
N ARG A 115 -10.70 -16.09 -4.29
CA ARG A 115 -10.67 -17.56 -4.36
C ARG A 115 -11.58 -18.06 -5.49
N LEU A 116 -12.82 -17.59 -5.53
CA LEU A 116 -13.80 -18.03 -6.53
C LEU A 116 -13.34 -17.64 -7.94
N GLN A 117 -12.90 -16.40 -8.14
CA GLN A 117 -12.41 -15.90 -9.42
C GLN A 117 -11.22 -16.72 -9.94
N VAL A 118 -10.20 -16.92 -9.11
CA VAL A 118 -8.97 -17.60 -9.53
C VAL A 118 -9.18 -19.10 -9.73
N GLU A 119 -9.98 -19.76 -8.89
CA GLU A 119 -10.29 -21.18 -9.07
C GLU A 119 -11.24 -21.44 -10.25
N ASN A 120 -11.96 -20.40 -10.72
CA ASN A 120 -12.76 -20.44 -11.95
C ASN A 120 -11.89 -20.42 -13.22
N MET A 121 -10.71 -19.80 -13.17
CA MET A 121 -9.82 -19.71 -14.33
C MET A 121 -9.39 -21.08 -14.87
N ARG A 122 -9.16 -21.15 -16.19
CA ARG A 122 -8.62 -22.32 -16.90
C ARG A 122 -7.42 -21.90 -17.75
N VAL A 123 -6.21 -22.11 -17.22
CA VAL A 123 -4.97 -21.68 -17.88
C VAL A 123 -3.77 -22.49 -17.40
N SER A 124 -2.82 -22.77 -18.29
CA SER A 124 -1.54 -23.36 -17.89
C SER A 124 -0.63 -22.31 -17.24
N ARG A 125 0.33 -22.76 -16.42
CA ARG A 125 1.30 -21.86 -15.79
C ARG A 125 2.08 -21.06 -16.84
N GLU A 126 2.52 -21.75 -17.89
CA GLU A 126 3.36 -21.19 -18.95
C GLU A 126 2.62 -20.07 -19.67
N ARG A 127 1.35 -20.31 -20.04
CA ARG A 127 0.54 -19.33 -20.76
C ARG A 127 0.19 -18.12 -19.89
N LEU A 128 -0.13 -18.34 -18.62
CA LEU A 128 -0.38 -17.24 -17.70
C LEU A 128 0.88 -16.37 -17.54
N PHE A 129 2.05 -16.98 -17.34
CA PHE A 129 3.31 -16.25 -17.15
C PHE A 129 3.78 -15.55 -18.44
N GLU A 130 3.49 -16.10 -19.61
CA GLU A 130 3.72 -15.42 -20.89
C GLU A 130 2.98 -14.08 -20.94
N ASP A 131 1.69 -14.06 -20.61
CA ASP A 131 0.90 -12.82 -20.56
C ASP A 131 1.49 -11.82 -19.56
N LEU A 132 1.94 -12.29 -18.39
CA LEU A 132 2.52 -11.41 -17.36
C LEU A 132 3.86 -10.78 -17.76
N THR A 133 4.54 -11.29 -18.79
CA THR A 133 5.84 -10.74 -19.23
C THR A 133 5.69 -9.36 -19.89
N ARG A 134 4.48 -9.01 -20.36
CA ARG A 134 4.19 -7.71 -20.96
C ARG A 134 4.07 -6.58 -19.93
N VAL A 135 3.88 -6.94 -18.66
CA VAL A 135 3.61 -5.99 -17.57
C VAL A 135 4.85 -5.17 -17.30
N ARG A 136 4.66 -3.86 -17.16
CA ARG A 136 5.73 -2.91 -16.86
C ARG A 136 5.49 -2.30 -15.48
N ILE A 137 6.51 -2.36 -14.66
CA ILE A 137 6.56 -1.67 -13.37
C ILE A 137 6.96 -0.22 -13.63
N ASP A 138 6.40 0.69 -12.85
CA ASP A 138 6.77 2.10 -12.83
C ASP A 138 8.30 2.25 -12.71
N PRO A 139 8.97 2.92 -13.66
CA PRO A 139 10.43 3.02 -13.69
C PRO A 139 11.03 3.60 -12.40
N ALA A 140 10.33 4.53 -11.74
CA ALA A 140 10.83 5.14 -10.51
C ALA A 140 10.90 4.13 -9.36
N PHE A 141 10.22 2.97 -9.43
CA PHE A 141 10.38 1.92 -8.43
C PHE A 141 11.80 1.36 -8.39
N ALA A 142 12.45 1.19 -9.54
CA ALA A 142 13.83 0.72 -9.59
C ALA A 142 14.80 1.72 -8.94
N GLU A 143 14.56 3.02 -9.15
CA GLU A 143 15.31 4.10 -8.52
C GLU A 143 15.08 4.14 -7.00
N ILE A 144 13.84 3.95 -6.55
CA ILE A 144 13.50 3.84 -5.12
C ILE A 144 14.22 2.65 -4.47
N VAL A 145 14.27 1.50 -5.14
CA VAL A 145 14.98 0.30 -4.64
C VAL A 145 16.46 0.57 -4.49
N GLU A 146 17.11 1.19 -5.48
CA GLU A 146 18.54 1.52 -5.38
C GLU A 146 18.80 2.58 -4.32
N TRP A 147 17.95 3.62 -4.24
CA TRP A 147 18.00 4.62 -3.17
C TRP A 147 17.94 3.96 -1.79
N ALA A 148 17.02 3.02 -1.61
CA ALA A 148 16.81 2.32 -0.35
C ALA A 148 17.98 1.40 0.00
N LYS A 149 18.52 0.68 -0.98
CA LYS A 149 19.68 -0.21 -0.83
C LYS A 149 20.91 0.54 -0.33
N LEU A 150 21.25 1.67 -0.95
CA LEU A 150 22.38 2.52 -0.54
C LEU A 150 22.26 3.05 0.89
N ARG A 151 21.03 3.12 1.42
CA ARG A 151 20.72 3.66 2.76
C ARG A 151 20.32 2.58 3.76
N GLN A 152 20.37 1.30 3.37
CA GLN A 152 19.90 0.16 4.16
C GLN A 152 18.45 0.34 4.65
N VAL A 153 17.60 0.95 3.83
CA VAL A 153 16.16 1.13 4.08
C VAL A 153 15.44 -0.11 3.54
N GLY A 154 14.52 -0.66 4.32
CA GLY A 154 13.71 -1.80 3.88
C GLY A 154 12.66 -1.38 2.88
N VAL A 155 12.51 -2.15 1.80
CA VAL A 155 11.43 -2.04 0.81
C VAL A 155 10.62 -3.32 0.86
N ASN A 156 9.29 -3.22 0.93
CA ASN A 156 8.40 -4.36 1.05
C ASN A 156 7.20 -4.18 0.12
N ILE A 157 6.70 -5.29 -0.43
CA ILE A 157 5.46 -5.33 -1.20
C ILE A 157 4.40 -6.06 -0.37
N VAL A 158 3.21 -5.47 -0.24
CA VAL A 158 2.04 -6.01 0.47
C VAL A 158 0.84 -6.02 -0.48
N SER A 159 0.40 -7.18 -0.95
CA SER A 159 -0.61 -7.25 -2.04
C SER A 159 -1.65 -8.34 -1.79
N ASP A 160 -2.87 -8.12 -2.28
CA ASP A 160 -3.93 -9.14 -2.31
C ASP A 160 -3.79 -10.12 -3.49
N SER A 161 -2.89 -9.85 -4.44
CA SER A 161 -2.52 -10.75 -5.52
C SER A 161 -1.65 -11.92 -5.00
N PHE A 162 -1.01 -12.63 -5.92
CA PHE A 162 -0.36 -13.91 -5.64
C PHE A 162 1.15 -13.86 -5.85
N VAL A 163 1.91 -14.35 -4.87
CA VAL A 163 3.38 -14.38 -4.86
C VAL A 163 3.99 -14.91 -6.17
N PRO A 164 3.52 -16.03 -6.77
CA PRO A 164 4.08 -16.51 -8.03
C PRO A 164 3.93 -15.52 -9.19
N LEU A 165 2.82 -14.77 -9.25
CA LEU A 165 2.54 -13.79 -10.29
C LEU A 165 3.39 -12.53 -10.09
N ILE A 166 3.35 -11.97 -8.88
CA ILE A 166 4.14 -10.78 -8.50
C ILE A 166 5.62 -11.00 -8.76
N ARG A 167 6.17 -12.14 -8.30
CA ARG A 167 7.59 -12.46 -8.50
C ARG A 167 7.96 -12.66 -9.96
N HIS A 168 7.03 -13.16 -10.79
CA HIS A 168 7.28 -13.26 -12.22
C HIS A 168 7.39 -11.87 -12.86
N ILE A 169 6.43 -10.98 -12.57
CA ILE A 169 6.42 -9.61 -13.08
C ILE A 169 7.67 -8.84 -12.63
N LEU A 170 8.05 -8.92 -11.34
CA LEU A 170 9.26 -8.26 -10.82
C LEU A 170 10.51 -8.72 -11.60
N ARG A 171 10.70 -10.03 -11.77
CA ARG A 171 11.86 -10.57 -12.52
C ARG A 171 11.85 -10.15 -13.99
N SER A 172 10.68 -10.15 -14.64
CA SER A 172 10.54 -9.68 -16.03
C SER A 172 10.87 -8.19 -16.18
N ASN A 173 10.83 -7.41 -15.10
CA ASN A 173 11.24 -6.01 -15.04
C ASN A 173 12.65 -5.81 -14.45
N GLY A 174 13.43 -6.88 -14.28
CA GLY A 174 14.79 -6.80 -13.75
C GLY A 174 14.89 -6.48 -12.25
N ILE A 175 13.81 -6.67 -11.50
CA ILE A 175 13.74 -6.39 -10.06
C ILE A 175 13.74 -7.72 -9.30
N ASP A 176 14.63 -7.86 -8.32
CA ASP A 176 14.74 -9.03 -7.45
C ASP A 176 15.01 -8.64 -5.99
N GLY A 177 15.05 -9.64 -5.11
CA GLY A 177 15.45 -9.45 -3.71
C GLY A 177 14.45 -8.71 -2.81
N ILE A 178 13.32 -8.22 -3.33
CA ILE A 178 12.30 -7.51 -2.54
C ILE A 178 11.39 -8.53 -1.79
N PRO A 179 11.23 -8.40 -0.46
CA PRO A 179 10.21 -9.13 0.29
C PRO A 179 8.79 -8.87 -0.27
N VAL A 180 8.07 -9.96 -0.54
CA VAL A 180 6.68 -9.94 -1.01
C VAL A 180 5.80 -10.66 0.00
N PHE A 181 4.86 -9.93 0.59
CA PHE A 181 3.82 -10.43 1.48
C PHE A 181 2.50 -10.43 0.73
N ALA A 182 2.11 -11.58 0.19
CA ALA A 182 0.90 -11.72 -0.62
C ALA A 182 0.30 -13.12 -0.47
N ASN A 183 -0.79 -13.38 -1.18
CA ASN A 183 -1.42 -14.71 -1.22
C ASN A 183 -0.58 -15.69 -2.05
N ASP A 184 -0.90 -16.97 -1.99
CA ASP A 184 -0.19 -18.01 -2.75
C ASP A 184 -1.10 -18.71 -3.75
N LEU A 185 -0.49 -19.19 -4.84
CA LEU A 185 -1.19 -19.75 -5.99
C LEU A 185 -0.49 -21.00 -6.48
N ARG A 186 -1.21 -22.13 -6.44
CA ARG A 186 -0.72 -23.40 -6.95
C ARG A 186 -1.38 -23.73 -8.28
N PHE A 187 -0.55 -24.14 -9.22
CA PHE A 187 -0.97 -24.63 -10.54
C PHE A 187 -1.10 -26.14 -10.51
N LEU A 188 -2.26 -26.67 -10.89
CA LEU A 188 -2.49 -28.09 -11.04
C LEU A 188 -2.27 -28.52 -12.50
N ALA A 189 -1.93 -29.79 -12.71
CA ALA A 189 -1.61 -30.34 -14.03
C ALA A 189 -2.78 -30.26 -15.06
N ASN A 190 -4.02 -30.10 -14.59
CA ASN A 190 -5.21 -29.99 -15.43
C ASN A 190 -5.59 -28.53 -15.77
N GLY A 191 -4.68 -27.57 -15.60
CA GLY A 191 -4.94 -26.15 -15.86
C GLY A 191 -5.86 -25.47 -14.84
N ARG A 192 -6.10 -26.12 -13.69
CA ARG A 192 -6.78 -25.54 -12.54
C ARG A 192 -5.78 -24.81 -11.65
N LEU A 193 -6.25 -23.74 -11.03
CA LEU A 193 -5.52 -22.95 -10.05
C LEU A 193 -6.13 -23.20 -8.67
N VAL A 194 -5.31 -23.15 -7.62
CA VAL A 194 -5.74 -23.24 -6.22
C VAL A 194 -5.09 -22.12 -5.43
N ALA A 195 -5.93 -21.26 -4.86
CA ALA A 195 -5.50 -20.13 -4.05
C ALA A 195 -5.29 -20.52 -2.59
N SER A 196 -4.36 -19.86 -1.92
CA SER A 196 -4.12 -19.95 -0.47
C SER A 196 -3.91 -18.56 0.10
N PHE A 197 -4.48 -18.30 1.27
CA PHE A 197 -4.53 -16.98 1.89
C PHE A 197 -3.91 -17.01 3.29
N PRO A 198 -2.57 -17.18 3.39
CA PRO A 198 -1.88 -17.41 4.66
C PRO A 198 -1.95 -16.22 5.64
N PHE A 199 -2.26 -15.02 5.13
CA PHE A 199 -2.29 -13.77 5.89
C PHE A 199 -3.69 -13.16 5.99
N TYR A 200 -4.72 -13.92 5.60
CA TYR A 200 -6.09 -13.46 5.75
C TYR A 200 -6.47 -13.30 7.22
N ASP A 201 -7.18 -12.23 7.53
CA ASP A 201 -7.76 -11.97 8.84
C ASP A 201 -9.24 -11.65 8.67
N PRO A 202 -10.16 -12.42 9.27
CA PRO A 202 -11.58 -12.08 9.28
C PRO A 202 -11.89 -10.69 9.84
N ALA A 203 -11.01 -10.11 10.67
CA ALA A 203 -11.18 -8.73 11.14
C ALA A 203 -10.84 -7.67 10.06
N CYS A 204 -10.24 -8.07 8.95
CA CYS A 204 -9.88 -7.22 7.81
C CYS A 204 -10.61 -7.71 6.53
N GLU A 205 -11.95 -7.72 6.55
CA GLU A 205 -12.77 -8.31 5.46
C GLU A 205 -12.55 -7.69 4.07
N ARG A 206 -12.06 -6.44 4.03
CA ARG A 206 -11.76 -5.69 2.80
C ARG A 206 -10.57 -6.21 2.03
N SER A 207 -9.69 -6.96 2.69
CA SER A 207 -8.43 -7.42 2.12
C SER A 207 -8.26 -8.93 2.32
N ALA A 208 -7.77 -9.60 1.30
CA ALA A 208 -7.47 -11.02 1.36
C ALA A 208 -6.13 -11.33 2.06
N ASN A 209 -5.30 -10.30 2.25
CA ASN A 209 -4.01 -10.32 2.92
C ASN A 209 -3.95 -9.10 3.86
N ALA A 210 -4.11 -9.29 5.17
CA ALA A 210 -4.23 -8.19 6.14
C ALA A 210 -2.98 -7.26 6.18
N LYS A 211 -2.92 -6.29 5.24
CA LYS A 211 -1.70 -5.54 4.89
C LYS A 211 -1.10 -4.82 6.10
N ALA A 212 -1.94 -4.22 6.95
CA ALA A 212 -1.53 -3.53 8.16
C ALA A 212 -0.74 -4.41 9.14
N ARG A 213 -0.98 -5.73 9.18
CA ARG A 213 -0.25 -6.65 10.06
C ARG A 213 1.22 -6.77 9.68
N HIS A 214 1.56 -6.61 8.40
CA HIS A 214 2.95 -6.62 7.92
C HIS A 214 3.71 -5.33 8.28
N LEU A 215 2.99 -4.23 8.54
CA LEU A 215 3.56 -2.96 8.99
C LEU A 215 3.87 -2.98 10.50
N MET A 216 3.15 -3.79 11.29
CA MET A 216 3.25 -3.79 12.76
C MET A 216 4.67 -4.06 13.31
N PRO A 217 5.48 -4.98 12.76
CA PRO A 217 6.84 -5.18 13.24
C PRO A 217 7.74 -3.94 13.12
N TYR A 218 7.35 -2.96 12.29
CA TYR A 218 8.15 -1.78 11.97
C TYR A 218 7.68 -0.50 12.68
N ARG A 219 6.90 -0.60 13.77
CA ARG A 219 6.43 0.60 14.52
C ARG A 219 7.56 1.46 15.10
N ALA A 220 8.78 0.93 15.19
CA ALA A 220 9.96 1.69 15.59
C ALA A 220 10.60 2.50 14.43
N ASN A 221 10.12 2.31 13.20
CA ASN A 221 10.51 3.06 12.01
C ASN A 221 9.49 4.16 11.69
N ARG A 222 9.89 5.02 10.74
CA ARG A 222 8.95 5.87 10.01
C ARG A 222 8.38 5.06 8.84
N ILE A 223 7.11 4.69 8.91
CA ILE A 223 6.48 3.84 7.90
C ILE A 223 5.95 4.72 6.78
N ILE A 224 6.44 4.49 5.55
CA ILE A 224 5.95 5.13 4.33
C ILE A 224 5.21 4.08 3.53
N PHE A 225 3.94 4.36 3.22
CA PHE A 225 3.07 3.45 2.48
C PHE A 225 2.58 4.11 1.19
N ALA A 226 2.55 3.36 0.08
CA ALA A 226 1.91 3.76 -1.17
C ALA A 226 0.89 2.70 -1.61
N GLY A 227 -0.30 3.12 -1.98
CA GLY A 227 -1.40 2.23 -2.42
C GLY A 227 -2.48 2.98 -3.19
N ASP A 228 -3.49 2.26 -3.66
CA ASP A 228 -4.59 2.81 -4.47
C ASP A 228 -5.98 2.25 -4.14
N GLY A 229 -6.06 1.07 -3.52
CA GLY A 229 -7.28 0.29 -3.43
C GLY A 229 -8.00 0.36 -2.08
N HIS A 230 -9.24 -0.13 -2.07
CA HIS A 230 -10.04 -0.31 -0.84
C HIS A 230 -9.36 -1.24 0.18
N SER A 231 -8.58 -2.21 -0.29
CA SER A 231 -7.84 -3.18 0.54
C SER A 231 -6.65 -2.55 1.28
N ASP A 232 -6.20 -1.36 0.87
CA ASP A 232 -5.05 -0.68 1.44
C ASP A 232 -5.37 0.19 2.66
N LEU A 233 -6.65 0.47 2.92
CA LEU A 233 -7.05 1.46 3.90
C LEU A 233 -6.41 1.21 5.28
N ASP A 234 -6.44 -0.04 5.77
CA ASP A 234 -5.90 -0.36 7.09
C ASP A 234 -4.38 -0.15 7.15
N ALA A 235 -3.67 -0.44 6.05
CA ALA A 235 -2.23 -0.21 5.97
C ALA A 235 -1.91 1.29 5.92
N ALA A 236 -2.66 2.06 5.12
CA ALA A 236 -2.55 3.52 5.06
C ALA A 236 -2.79 4.17 6.44
N LEU A 237 -3.83 3.74 7.16
CA LEU A 237 -4.13 4.25 8.51
C LEU A 237 -3.07 3.86 9.56
N ALA A 238 -2.29 2.81 9.31
CA ALA A 238 -1.20 2.37 10.18
C ALA A 238 0.16 3.03 9.85
N ALA A 239 0.28 3.72 8.72
CA ALA A 239 1.50 4.35 8.24
C ALA A 239 1.68 5.78 8.79
N ASP A 240 2.91 6.29 8.74
CA ASP A 240 3.23 7.68 9.15
C ASP A 240 3.13 8.66 7.98
N VAL A 241 3.36 8.16 6.76
CA VAL A 241 3.31 8.91 5.51
C VAL A 241 2.60 8.03 4.50
N VAL A 242 1.59 8.59 3.85
CA VAL A 242 0.76 7.85 2.90
C VAL A 242 0.81 8.54 1.55
N PHE A 243 1.13 7.78 0.51
CA PHE A 243 0.86 8.12 -0.87
C PHE A 243 -0.36 7.34 -1.31
N ALA A 244 -1.38 8.03 -1.81
CA ALA A 244 -2.64 7.39 -2.17
C ALA A 244 -3.17 7.94 -3.49
N LYS A 245 -3.81 7.06 -4.27
CA LYS A 245 -4.57 7.42 -5.47
C LYS A 245 -5.88 6.66 -5.52
N CYS A 246 -6.68 6.89 -6.55
CA CYS A 246 -7.92 6.16 -6.82
C CYS A 246 -8.85 6.06 -5.58
N ALA A 247 -9.32 4.85 -5.28
CA ALA A 247 -10.27 4.59 -4.20
C ALA A 247 -9.70 4.93 -2.83
N LEU A 248 -8.41 4.63 -2.58
CA LEU A 248 -7.74 4.92 -1.32
C LEU A 248 -7.70 6.43 -1.04
N ALA A 249 -7.37 7.25 -2.04
CA ALA A 249 -7.34 8.70 -1.89
C ALA A 249 -8.72 9.26 -1.51
N ASN A 250 -9.78 8.82 -2.18
CA ASN A 250 -11.16 9.22 -1.88
C ASN A 250 -11.56 8.83 -0.45
N GLU A 251 -11.18 7.62 -0.03
CA GLU A 251 -11.47 7.10 1.30
C GLU A 251 -10.71 7.85 2.41
N LEU A 252 -9.47 8.26 2.17
CA LEU A 252 -8.67 9.04 3.13
C LEU A 252 -9.19 10.48 3.23
N ASP A 253 -9.53 11.10 2.10
CA ASP A 253 -10.10 12.45 2.06
C ASP A 253 -11.44 12.51 2.81
N ALA A 254 -12.34 11.54 2.57
CA ALA A 254 -13.61 11.43 3.28
C ALA A 254 -13.45 11.28 4.81
N ARG A 255 -12.28 10.81 5.27
CA ARG A 255 -11.94 10.65 6.70
C ARG A 255 -11.11 11.81 7.25
N GLY A 256 -10.70 12.77 6.43
CA GLY A 256 -9.80 13.86 6.82
C GLY A 256 -8.40 13.38 7.20
N VAL A 257 -7.95 12.25 6.64
CA VAL A 257 -6.60 11.72 6.85
C VAL A 257 -5.68 12.30 5.80
N ALA A 258 -4.54 12.86 6.21
CA ALA A 258 -3.58 13.45 5.30
C ALA A 258 -2.85 12.38 4.46
N PHE A 259 -2.71 12.64 3.17
CA PHE A 259 -1.95 11.82 2.23
C PHE A 259 -1.35 12.70 1.12
N TYR A 260 -0.43 12.13 0.36
CA TYR A 260 0.13 12.71 -0.85
C TYR A 260 -0.50 12.03 -2.07
N PRO A 261 -1.22 12.77 -2.94
CA PRO A 261 -1.70 12.19 -4.20
C PRO A 261 -0.53 11.87 -5.13
N PHE A 262 -0.65 10.81 -5.91
CA PHE A 262 0.33 10.43 -6.93
C PHE A 262 -0.35 9.72 -8.10
N ASP A 263 0.20 9.84 -9.31
CA ASP A 263 -0.23 9.04 -10.47
C ASP A 263 0.81 7.94 -10.78
N THR A 264 2.08 8.32 -10.64
CA THR A 264 3.30 7.54 -10.85
C THR A 264 4.21 7.69 -9.61
N LEU A 265 5.28 6.89 -9.48
CA LEU A 265 6.07 6.82 -8.24
C LEU A 265 7.12 7.94 -8.09
N GLU A 266 7.29 8.84 -9.06
CA GLU A 266 8.22 9.98 -8.97
C GLU A 266 7.97 10.87 -7.73
N PRO A 267 6.73 11.20 -7.32
CA PRO A 267 6.49 11.94 -6.07
C PRO A 267 6.95 11.19 -4.83
N VAL A 268 6.90 9.86 -4.82
CA VAL A 268 7.43 9.03 -3.72
C VAL A 268 8.94 9.16 -3.69
N LEU A 269 9.61 9.02 -4.84
CA LEU A 269 11.06 9.16 -4.95
C LEU A 269 11.52 10.55 -4.51
N ALA A 270 10.91 11.62 -5.04
CA ALA A 270 11.22 12.99 -4.68
C ALA A 270 11.05 13.24 -3.17
N TYR A 271 10.00 12.68 -2.57
CA TYR A 271 9.82 12.76 -1.12
C TYR A 271 10.96 12.08 -0.34
N LEU A 272 11.42 10.90 -0.78
CA LEU A 272 12.53 10.20 -0.12
C LEU A 272 13.84 10.99 -0.19
N GLU A 273 14.09 11.71 -1.27
CA GLU A 273 15.23 12.63 -1.40
C GLU A 273 15.14 13.76 -0.36
N THR A 274 13.96 14.33 -0.10
CA THR A 274 13.80 15.34 0.96
C THR A 274 14.02 14.78 2.36
N VAL A 275 13.66 13.51 2.60
CA VAL A 275 13.91 12.83 3.88
C VAL A 275 15.40 12.65 4.10
N GLU A 276 16.16 12.37 3.04
CA GLU A 276 17.61 12.27 3.11
C GLU A 276 18.28 13.58 3.52
N ASP A 277 17.88 14.71 2.93
CA ASP A 277 18.42 16.02 3.30
C ASP A 277 18.18 16.29 4.79
N ALA A 278 16.98 16.00 5.28
CA ALA A 278 16.62 16.17 6.69
C ALA A 278 17.38 15.23 7.65
N LEU A 279 17.83 14.05 7.19
CA LEU A 279 18.66 13.12 7.99
C LEU A 279 20.15 13.48 7.92
N ARG A 280 20.60 14.17 6.87
CA ARG A 280 21.99 14.62 6.70
C ARG A 280 22.29 15.95 7.40
N GLU A 281 21.29 16.82 7.57
CA GLU A 281 21.51 18.06 8.31
C GLU A 281 21.85 17.75 9.79
N PRO A 282 23.01 18.21 10.30
CA PRO A 282 23.38 17.97 11.69
C PRO A 282 22.29 18.57 12.59
N ALA A 283 21.76 17.73 13.47
CA ALA A 283 20.76 18.09 14.48
C ALA A 283 21.20 19.32 15.28
N ALA A 284 20.85 20.53 14.81
CA ALA A 284 21.08 21.78 15.52
C ALA A 284 20.34 21.82 16.87
N TRP A 285 19.41 20.88 17.11
CA TRP A 285 18.72 20.68 18.38
C TRP A 285 19.50 19.86 19.41
N ALA A 286 20.59 19.17 19.01
CA ALA A 286 21.43 18.38 19.91
C ALA A 286 22.49 19.22 20.64
N ALA A 287 22.74 20.45 20.17
CA ALA A 287 23.43 21.45 20.97
C ALA A 287 22.45 21.96 22.03
N GLY A 288 22.55 21.42 23.26
CA GLY A 288 21.96 22.07 24.43
C GLY A 288 22.46 23.52 24.53
N PRO A 289 21.72 24.41 25.19
CA PRO A 289 22.24 25.75 25.46
C PRO A 289 23.61 25.60 26.13
N ASP A 290 24.61 26.21 25.50
CA ASP A 290 25.93 26.41 26.07
C ASP A 290 25.73 27.18 27.38
N GLU A 291 25.72 26.47 28.51
CA GLU A 291 25.77 27.07 29.84
C GLU A 291 27.19 27.61 30.06
N GLY A 292 27.54 28.62 29.27
CA GLY A 292 28.67 29.49 29.52
C GLY A 292 28.29 30.47 30.62
N ARG A 293 28.67 30.14 31.87
CA ARG A 293 29.40 31.01 32.81
C ARG A 293 29.41 30.42 34.23
#